data_AF-A0A1Q9GD05-F1
#
_entry.id   AF-A0A1Q9GD05-F1
#
_cell.length_a   1.000
_cell.length_b   1.000
_cell.length_c   1.000
_cell.angle_alpha   90.00
_cell.angle_beta   90.00
_cell.angle_gamma   90.00
#
_symmetry.space_group_name_H-M   'P 1'
#
loop_
_entity.id
_entity.type
_entity.pdbx_description
1 polymer ?
#
loop_
_entity_poly.entity_id
_entity_poly.type
_entity_poly.pdbx_seq_one_letter_code
_entity_poly.pdbx_strand_id
1 'polypeptide(L)'
;MLINIRVPLLICCFFSIGINGCSEPFDIEKANQPIIDDIKNSSYDLSNLPANLEDWLVEYLNEQCNGENLFSKQMQCQGKISLSSLRYVGEFVEYSKPIRYWSFPCDNKQGCWVIVQPFQDSYITDIRLEAPRRN
;
A
#
# COMPACT_ATOMS: atom_id res chain seq x y z
N MET A 1 8.82 -3.55 23.28
CA MET A 1 9.16 -2.21 22.75
C MET A 1 9.03 -2.30 21.24
N LEU A 2 7.86 -1.95 20.70
CA LEU A 2 7.57 -2.02 19.27
C LEU A 2 8.17 -0.78 18.60
N ILE A 3 9.20 -0.96 17.80
CA ILE A 3 9.79 0.12 17.01
C ILE A 3 8.93 0.25 15.75
N ASN A 4 8.10 1.29 15.74
CA ASN A 4 7.29 1.67 14.60
C ASN A 4 8.20 2.37 13.58
N ILE A 5 8.75 1.60 12.63
CA ILE A 5 9.63 2.12 11.59
C ILE A 5 8.73 2.82 10.56
N ARG A 6 8.58 4.13 10.69
CA ARG A 6 8.09 4.99 9.62
C ARG A 6 9.20 5.11 8.58
N VAL A 7 9.06 4.42 7.44
CA VAL A 7 9.88 4.70 6.25
C VAL A 7 9.23 5.88 5.53
N PRO A 8 9.84 7.08 5.51
CA PRO A 8 9.34 8.15 4.68
C PRO A 8 9.66 7.81 3.22
N LEU A 9 8.61 7.60 2.42
CA LEU A 9 8.70 7.59 0.96
C LEU A 9 9.14 9.00 0.51
N LEU A 10 10.43 9.19 0.35
CA LEU A 10 11.06 10.42 -0.13
C LEU A 10 11.72 10.07 -1.47
N ILE A 11 11.19 10.63 -2.56
CA ILE A 11 11.89 11.43 -3.58
C ILE A 11 10.96 11.56 -4.79
N CYS A 12 10.14 12.62 -4.81
CA CYS A 12 9.77 13.30 -6.04
C CYS A 12 10.70 14.51 -6.16
N CYS A 13 11.71 14.45 -7.02
CA CYS A 13 12.44 15.64 -7.44
C CYS A 13 11.78 16.23 -8.68
N PHE A 14 11.42 17.50 -8.56
CA PHE A 14 10.89 18.37 -9.60
C PHE A 14 11.87 18.56 -10.76
N PHE A 15 11.28 18.89 -11.92
CA PHE A 15 11.89 19.42 -13.13
C PHE A 15 13.16 20.25 -12.91
N SER A 16 14.20 19.94 -13.69
CA SER A 16 15.18 20.93 -14.15
C SER A 16 15.55 20.60 -15.59
N ILE A 17 15.34 21.59 -16.45
CA ILE A 17 15.75 21.62 -17.85
C ILE A 17 17.28 21.58 -17.90
N GLY A 18 17.85 20.58 -18.59
CA GLY A 18 19.29 20.42 -18.79
C GLY A 18 19.56 19.63 -20.06
N ILE A 19 20.35 20.22 -20.94
CA ILE A 19 20.62 19.81 -22.31
C ILE A 19 21.73 18.74 -22.29
N ASN A 20 21.57 17.67 -23.08
CA ASN A 20 22.51 16.57 -23.33
C ASN A 20 22.90 15.66 -22.13
N GLY A 21 22.31 14.46 -22.11
CA GLY A 21 22.81 13.32 -21.34
C GLY A 21 21.69 12.35 -21.03
N CYS A 22 21.78 11.13 -21.55
CA CYS A 22 20.78 10.05 -21.48
C CYS A 22 20.04 9.99 -20.13
N SER A 23 18.77 10.40 -20.12
CA SER A 23 17.85 10.03 -19.05
C SER A 23 17.48 8.57 -19.24
N GLU A 24 18.23 7.66 -18.62
CA GLU A 24 17.73 6.30 -18.42
C GLU A 24 16.36 6.40 -17.73
N PRO A 25 15.33 5.69 -18.22
CA PRO A 25 14.03 5.70 -17.59
C PRO A 25 14.20 5.25 -16.13
N PHE A 26 13.70 6.06 -15.19
CA PHE A 26 13.72 5.70 -13.78
C PHE A 26 12.92 4.41 -13.61
N ASP A 27 13.63 3.31 -13.36
CA ASP A 27 13.04 1.99 -13.21
C ASP A 27 12.42 1.87 -11.82
N ILE A 28 11.11 2.07 -11.74
CA ILE A 28 10.31 1.99 -10.52
C ILE A 28 10.41 0.61 -9.89
N GLU A 29 10.60 -0.45 -10.69
CA GLU A 29 10.76 -1.81 -10.16
C GLU A 29 12.09 -1.93 -9.42
N LYS A 30 13.16 -1.37 -9.98
CA LYS A 30 14.48 -1.33 -9.33
C LYS A 30 14.48 -0.50 -8.03
N ALA A 31 13.70 0.57 -7.98
CA ALA A 31 13.54 1.40 -6.77
C ALA A 31 12.76 0.68 -5.65
N ASN A 32 11.80 -0.17 -6.00
CA ASN A 32 10.97 -0.92 -5.05
C ASN A 32 11.53 -2.31 -4.69
N GLN A 33 12.61 -2.73 -5.35
CA GLN A 33 13.23 -4.03 -5.16
C GLN A 33 13.51 -4.40 -3.68
N PRO A 34 14.01 -3.50 -2.82
CA PRO A 34 14.24 -3.84 -1.41
C PRO A 34 12.96 -4.26 -0.67
N ILE A 35 11.82 -3.61 -0.95
CA ILE A 35 10.53 -3.94 -0.32
C ILE A 35 10.02 -5.28 -0.87
N ILE A 36 10.15 -5.50 -2.18
CA ILE A 36 9.77 -6.76 -2.83
C ILE A 36 10.59 -7.93 -2.26
N ASP A 37 11.88 -7.73 -2.04
CA ASP A 37 12.76 -8.75 -1.47
C ASP A 37 12.39 -9.04 0.00
N ASP A 38 12.05 -8.03 0.79
CA ASP A 38 11.57 -8.21 2.17
C ASP A 38 10.22 -8.95 2.24
N ILE A 39 9.32 -8.73 1.29
CA ILE A 39 8.06 -9.50 1.18
C ILE A 39 8.38 -10.96 0.84
N LYS A 40 9.21 -11.20 -0.19
CA LYS A 40 9.59 -12.55 -0.64
C LYS A 40 10.27 -13.34 0.47
N ASN A 41 11.14 -12.69 1.24
CA ASN A 41 11.91 -13.32 2.31
C ASN A 41 11.18 -13.34 3.66
N SER A 42 10.01 -12.69 3.77
CA SER A 42 9.23 -12.68 5.00
C SER A 42 8.83 -14.09 5.42
N SER A 43 9.01 -14.39 6.71
CA SER A 43 8.56 -15.63 7.35
C SER A 43 7.16 -15.50 7.96
N TYR A 44 6.59 -14.29 7.94
CA TYR A 44 5.34 -13.99 8.62
C TYR A 44 4.14 -14.62 7.91
N ASP A 45 3.29 -15.30 8.70
CA ASP A 45 2.04 -15.90 8.24
C ASP A 45 0.86 -14.94 8.49
N LEU A 46 0.13 -14.59 7.43
CA LEU A 46 -1.05 -13.74 7.52
C LEU A 46 -2.23 -14.39 8.28
N SER A 47 -2.16 -15.67 8.62
CA SER A 47 -3.09 -16.27 9.59
C SER A 47 -2.94 -15.67 10.99
N ASN A 48 -1.78 -15.09 11.31
CA ASN A 48 -1.45 -14.52 12.62
C ASN A 48 -1.83 -13.02 12.74
N LEU A 49 -2.62 -12.51 11.81
CA LEU A 49 -3.11 -11.14 11.86
C LEU A 49 -3.99 -10.92 13.10
N PRO A 50 -3.93 -9.72 13.71
CA PRO A 50 -4.69 -9.42 14.92
C PRO A 50 -6.21 -9.40 14.65
N ALA A 51 -7.01 -9.82 15.63
CA ALA A 51 -8.46 -9.91 15.48
C ALA A 51 -9.15 -8.56 15.21
N ASN A 52 -8.54 -7.46 15.63
CA ASN A 52 -9.02 -6.09 15.41
C ASN A 52 -8.38 -5.42 14.17
N LEU A 53 -7.84 -6.21 13.23
CA LEU A 53 -7.20 -5.69 12.03
C LEU A 53 -8.11 -4.72 11.26
N GLU A 54 -9.38 -5.07 11.07
CA GLU A 54 -10.30 -4.24 10.27
C GLU A 54 -10.59 -2.88 10.93
N ASP A 55 -10.69 -2.83 12.27
CA ASP A 55 -10.80 -1.57 13.00
C ASP A 55 -9.58 -0.68 12.75
N TRP A 56 -8.39 -1.28 12.82
CA TRP A 56 -7.14 -0.57 12.56
C TRP A 56 -7.01 -0.14 11.09
N LEU A 57 -7.47 -0.96 10.13
CA LEU A 57 -7.49 -0.58 8.71
C LEU A 57 -8.41 0.61 8.47
N VAL A 58 -9.56 0.68 9.14
CA VAL A 58 -10.47 1.84 9.04
C VAL A 58 -9.81 3.10 9.60
N GLU A 59 -9.12 3.00 10.74
CA GLU A 59 -8.37 4.11 11.33
C GLU A 59 -7.26 4.58 10.37
N TYR A 60 -6.42 3.64 9.93
CA TYR A 60 -5.35 3.89 8.96
C TYR A 60 -5.88 4.57 7.69
N LEU A 61 -6.96 4.05 7.10
CA LEU A 61 -7.56 4.63 5.91
C LEU A 61 -8.02 6.07 6.17
N ASN A 62 -8.75 6.32 7.25
CA ASN A 62 -9.19 7.68 7.58
C ASN A 62 -8.03 8.65 7.79
N GLU A 63 -6.90 8.20 8.36
CA GLU A 63 -5.68 9.02 8.44
C GLU A 63 -5.10 9.31 7.05
N GLN A 64 -5.00 8.30 6.18
CA GLN A 64 -4.49 8.49 4.82
C GLN A 64 -5.40 9.39 3.98
N CYS A 65 -6.73 9.29 4.15
CA CYS A 65 -7.72 10.11 3.45
C CYS A 65 -7.67 11.59 3.87
N ASN A 66 -7.39 11.87 5.14
CA ASN A 66 -7.44 13.22 5.71
C ASN A 66 -6.07 13.89 5.86
N GLY A 67 -4.98 13.20 5.51
CA GLY A 67 -3.62 13.73 5.58
C GLY A 67 -3.25 14.62 4.39
N GLU A 68 -2.08 15.25 4.45
CA GLU A 68 -1.47 15.99 3.33
C GLU A 68 -0.40 15.15 2.58
N ASN A 69 -0.52 13.83 2.62
CA ASN A 69 0.44 12.94 1.97
C ASN A 69 0.22 12.90 0.44
N LEU A 70 1.15 12.29 -0.29
CA LEU A 70 1.03 12.15 -1.75
C LEU A 70 -0.21 11.34 -2.16
N PHE A 71 -0.66 10.44 -1.28
CA PHE A 71 -1.80 9.58 -1.52
C PHE A 71 -3.13 10.35 -1.52
N SER A 72 -3.35 11.21 -0.52
CA SER A 72 -4.55 12.07 -0.44
C SER A 72 -4.65 13.08 -1.58
N LYS A 73 -3.53 13.38 -2.25
CA LYS A 73 -3.51 14.20 -3.47
C LYS A 73 -3.90 13.41 -4.73
N GLN A 74 -3.72 12.10 -4.73
CA GLN A 74 -4.03 11.23 -5.87
C GLN A 74 -5.43 10.61 -5.80
N MET A 75 -6.00 10.52 -4.60
CA MET A 75 -7.29 9.90 -4.35
C MET A 75 -7.99 10.56 -3.16
N GLN A 76 -9.27 10.87 -3.30
CA GLN A 76 -10.13 11.30 -2.19
C GLN A 76 -11.07 10.17 -1.78
N CYS A 77 -11.15 9.93 -0.47
CA CYS A 77 -12.15 9.02 0.07
C CYS A 77 -13.54 9.66 0.00
N GLN A 78 -14.57 8.87 -0.29
CA GLN A 78 -15.96 9.35 -0.37
C GLN A 78 -16.57 9.54 1.03
N GLY A 79 -15.92 10.37 1.85
CA GLY A 79 -16.26 10.59 3.26
C GLY A 79 -15.48 9.71 4.23
N LYS A 80 -15.96 9.67 5.48
CA LYS A 80 -15.33 8.88 6.55
C LYS A 80 -15.54 7.39 6.29
N ILE A 81 -14.44 6.64 6.21
CA ILE A 81 -14.49 5.19 6.07
C ILE A 81 -14.97 4.59 7.40
N SER A 82 -15.88 3.62 7.30
CA SER A 82 -16.36 2.81 8.43
C SER A 82 -16.19 1.32 8.13
N LEU A 83 -16.27 0.48 9.17
CA LEU A 83 -16.21 -0.98 9.00
C LEU A 83 -17.24 -1.48 7.96
N SER A 84 -18.45 -0.93 7.97
CA SER A 84 -19.52 -1.33 7.02
C SER A 84 -19.20 -1.04 5.55
N SER A 85 -18.30 -0.08 5.30
CA SER A 85 -17.84 0.29 3.96
C SER A 85 -16.57 -0.43 3.53
N LEU A 86 -15.84 -1.04 4.47
CA LEU A 86 -14.66 -1.85 4.20
C LEU A 86 -15.12 -3.27 3.86
N ARG A 87 -14.73 -3.79 2.70
CA ARG A 87 -15.15 -5.12 2.25
C ARG A 87 -13.96 -5.98 1.93
N TYR A 88 -13.82 -7.11 2.61
CA TYR A 88 -12.82 -8.11 2.27
C TYR A 88 -13.11 -8.68 0.88
N VAL A 89 -12.11 -8.61 -0.01
CA VAL A 89 -12.20 -9.05 -1.40
C VAL A 89 -11.66 -10.48 -1.53
N GLY A 90 -10.60 -10.79 -0.81
CA GLY A 90 -9.94 -12.09 -0.85
C GLY A 90 -8.44 -12.01 -0.65
N GLU A 91 -7.79 -13.14 -0.88
CA GLU A 91 -6.35 -13.31 -0.83
C GLU A 91 -5.83 -13.61 -2.24
N PHE A 92 -4.76 -12.92 -2.64
CA PHE A 92 -4.14 -13.03 -3.96
C PHE A 92 -2.65 -13.25 -3.77
N VAL A 93 -2.05 -14.10 -4.61
CA VAL A 93 -0.62 -14.40 -4.51
C VAL A 93 0.17 -13.43 -5.39
N GLU A 94 1.02 -12.64 -4.76
CA GLU A 94 1.99 -11.77 -5.44
C GLU A 94 3.36 -11.97 -4.82
N TYR A 95 4.40 -11.92 -5.65
CA TYR A 95 5.78 -12.17 -5.20
C TYR A 95 5.93 -13.50 -4.44
N SER A 96 5.14 -14.51 -4.82
CA SER A 96 5.07 -15.83 -4.17
C SER A 96 4.60 -15.81 -2.71
N LYS A 97 3.89 -14.75 -2.28
CA LYS A 97 3.31 -14.60 -0.95
C LYS A 97 1.82 -14.26 -1.03
N PRO A 98 1.02 -14.71 -0.07
CA PRO A 98 -0.37 -14.28 0.03
C PRO A 98 -0.43 -12.80 0.40
N ILE A 99 -1.30 -12.06 -0.27
CA ILE A 99 -1.65 -10.66 0.04
C ILE A 99 -3.16 -10.60 0.20
N ARG A 100 -3.62 -10.02 1.30
CA ARG A 100 -5.05 -9.84 1.58
C ARG A 100 -5.53 -8.47 1.15
N TYR A 101 -6.71 -8.42 0.56
CA TYR A 101 -7.28 -7.23 -0.04
C TYR A 101 -8.63 -6.87 0.57
N TRP A 102 -8.81 -5.59 0.88
CA TRP A 102 -10.11 -5.00 1.21
C TRP A 102 -10.39 -3.81 0.30
N SER A 103 -11.57 -3.78 -0.31
CA SER A 103 -12.03 -2.62 -1.07
C SER A 103 -12.71 -1.60 -0.14
N PHE A 104 -12.55 -0.33 -0.45
CA PHE A 104 -13.22 0.77 0.27
C PHE A 104 -13.65 1.88 -0.71
N PRO A 105 -14.64 2.72 -0.35
CA PRO A 105 -15.16 3.75 -1.24
C PRO A 105 -14.21 4.94 -1.40
N CYS A 106 -13.91 5.27 -2.65
CA CYS A 106 -13.05 6.38 -3.06
C CYS A 106 -13.53 7.00 -4.38
N ASP A 107 -13.02 8.17 -4.74
CA ASP A 107 -13.34 8.88 -5.99
C ASP A 107 -12.68 8.27 -7.25
N ASN A 108 -11.71 7.37 -7.09
CA ASN A 108 -11.07 6.68 -8.20
C ASN A 108 -12.07 5.76 -8.93
N LYS A 109 -12.16 5.94 -10.26
CA LYS A 109 -13.04 5.15 -11.13
C LYS A 109 -12.70 3.66 -11.16
N GLN A 110 -11.44 3.30 -10.92
CA GLN A 110 -11.02 1.90 -10.92
C GLN A 110 -11.38 1.19 -9.61
N GLY A 111 -11.63 1.94 -8.54
CA GLY A 111 -11.74 1.44 -7.18
C GLY A 111 -10.47 1.64 -6.38
N CYS A 112 -10.54 1.36 -5.08
CA CYS A 112 -9.42 1.48 -4.16
C CYS A 112 -9.38 0.30 -3.21
N TRP A 113 -8.16 -0.11 -2.90
CA TRP A 113 -7.90 -1.30 -2.11
C TRP A 113 -6.86 -1.03 -1.05
N VAL A 114 -7.14 -1.39 0.19
CA VAL A 114 -6.10 -1.52 1.20
C VAL A 114 -5.65 -2.96 1.21
N ILE A 115 -4.33 -3.14 1.27
CA ILE A 115 -3.71 -4.45 1.25
C ILE A 115 -2.92 -4.70 2.52
N VAL A 116 -2.86 -5.97 2.91
CA VAL A 116 -1.99 -6.45 3.98
C VAL A 116 -1.13 -7.56 3.42
N GLN A 117 0.18 -7.41 3.53
CA GLN A 117 1.17 -8.35 2.99
C GLN A 117 2.25 -8.67 4.02
N PRO A 118 2.84 -9.89 3.98
CA PRO A 118 3.97 -10.25 4.83
C PRO A 118 5.14 -9.30 4.61
N PHE A 119 5.80 -8.90 5.68
CA PHE A 119 6.97 -8.04 5.63
C PHE A 119 7.90 -8.36 6.80
N GLN A 120 9.08 -8.91 6.48
CA GLN A 120 10.04 -9.36 7.48
C GLN A 120 9.38 -10.33 8.49
N ASP A 121 9.41 -10.02 9.79
CA ASP A 121 8.78 -10.81 10.87
C ASP A 121 7.37 -10.31 11.25
N SER A 122 6.77 -9.46 10.43
CA SER A 122 5.45 -8.85 10.65
C SER A 122 4.68 -8.73 9.33
N TYR A 123 3.70 -7.84 9.28
CA TYR A 123 3.00 -7.41 8.08
C TYR A 123 3.17 -5.91 7.84
N ILE A 124 2.98 -5.50 6.59
CA ILE A 124 2.85 -4.11 6.19
C ILE A 124 1.49 -3.89 5.53
N THR A 125 0.98 -2.67 5.63
CA THR A 125 -0.25 -2.22 4.99
C THR A 125 0.05 -1.14 3.98
N ASP A 126 -0.62 -1.21 2.83
CA ASP A 126 -0.45 -0.25 1.74
C ASP A 126 -1.79 -0.03 1.03
N ILE A 127 -1.90 1.05 0.26
CA ILE A 127 -3.10 1.36 -0.52
C ILE A 127 -2.79 1.29 -2.01
N ARG A 128 -3.64 0.58 -2.75
CA ARG A 128 -3.54 0.43 -4.19
C ARG A 128 -4.74 1.04 -4.89
N LEU A 129 -4.46 1.63 -6.06
CA LEU A 129 -5.44 2.19 -6.99
C LEU A 129 -5.66 1.29 -8.22
N GLU A 130 -4.95 0.16 -8.25
CA GLU A 130 -5.07 -0.89 -9.25
C GLU A 130 -5.74 -2.12 -8.63
N ALA A 131 -6.60 -2.78 -9.42
CA ALA A 131 -7.30 -3.97 -8.98
C ALA A 131 -6.32 -5.13 -8.69
N PRO A 132 -6.68 -6.07 -7.80
CA PRO A 132 -5.88 -7.25 -7.55
C PRO A 132 -5.58 -7.99 -8.87
N ARG A 133 -4.31 -8.30 -9.12
CA ARG A 133 -3.93 -9.08 -10.29
C ARG A 133 -4.44 -10.50 -10.10
N ARG A 134 -5.28 -10.97 -11.03
CA ARG A 134 -5.68 -12.37 -11.09
C ARG A 134 -4.56 -13.13 -11.79
N ASN A 135 -3.90 -14.05 -11.06
CA ASN A 135 -3.03 -15.05 -11.68
C ASN A 135 -3.86 -16.03 -12.52
#